data_AF-A0A7C2JFA7-F1
#
_entry.id   AF-A0A7C2JFA7-F1
#
_cell.length_a   1.000
_cell.length_b   1.000
_cell.length_c   1.000
_cell.angle_alpha   90.00
_cell.angle_beta   90.00
_cell.angle_gamma   90.00
#
_symmetry.space_group_name_H-M   'P 1'
#
loop_
_entity.id
_entity.type
_entity.pdbx_description
1 polymer ?
#
loop_
_entity_poly.entity_id
_entity_poly.type
_entity_poly.pdbx_seq_one_letter_code
_entity_poly.pdbx_strand_id
1 'polypeptide(L)'
;MRRGWLWLMAIVGLLARVGLLALLFWGTHPLWLMGFWRLQGYPTTLSDLSRWYALGAFNTLPILAWLIAGLLLMVMLKGLNTRLSRRWMVMLGALSGACMVPPLAYVLLLMYAGVWHYRAWDAMLPTLLHAYFILAPSSMLVGACAGWLSSPRTAPRAC
;
A
#
# COMPACT_ATOMS: atom_id res chain seq x y z
N MET A 1 -34.90 6.67 7.86
CA MET A 1 -34.34 5.97 6.67
C MET A 1 -33.16 6.70 6.01
N ARG A 2 -33.19 8.04 5.81
CA ARG A 2 -32.09 8.78 5.13
C ARG A 2 -30.69 8.64 5.76
N ARG A 3 -30.60 8.57 7.10
CA ARG A 3 -29.31 8.50 7.82
C ARG A 3 -28.57 7.17 7.62
N GLY A 4 -29.30 6.04 7.56
CA GLY A 4 -28.71 4.72 7.32
C GLY A 4 -28.12 4.57 5.92
N TRP A 5 -28.77 5.16 4.92
CA TRP A 5 -28.27 5.17 3.53
C TRP A 5 -26.96 5.95 3.38
N LEU A 6 -26.83 7.08 4.08
CA LEU A 6 -25.59 7.87 4.08
C LEU A 6 -24.41 7.08 4.68
N TRP A 7 -24.65 6.36 5.77
CA TRP A 7 -23.63 5.49 6.39
C TRP A 7 -23.23 4.34 5.46
N LEU A 8 -24.20 3.68 4.83
CA LEU A 8 -23.94 2.62 3.87
C LEU A 8 -23.06 3.12 2.71
N MET A 9 -23.40 4.26 2.10
CA MET A 9 -22.61 4.85 1.02
C MET A 9 -21.21 5.26 1.48
N ALA A 10 -21.07 5.75 2.71
CA ALA A 10 -19.76 6.09 3.27
C ALA A 10 -18.88 4.84 3.48
N ILE A 11 -19.46 3.74 3.97
CA ILE A 11 -18.76 2.47 4.16
C ILE A 11 -18.36 1.86 2.81
N VAL A 12 -19.30 1.76 1.88
CA VAL A 12 -19.03 1.23 0.52
C VAL A 12 -17.96 2.08 -0.17
N GLY A 13 -18.05 3.41 -0.07
CA GLY A 13 -17.05 4.30 -0.64
C GLY A 13 -15.67 4.16 0.01
N LEU A 14 -15.60 3.90 1.31
CA LEU A 14 -14.34 3.63 2.02
C LEU A 14 -13.73 2.30 1.54
N LEU A 15 -14.52 1.22 1.55
CA LEU A 15 -14.07 -0.11 1.13
C LEU A 15 -13.63 -0.11 -0.34
N ALA A 16 -14.36 0.57 -1.22
CA ALA A 16 -13.99 0.71 -2.63
C ALA A 16 -12.62 1.40 -2.79
N ARG A 17 -12.34 2.45 -1.99
CA ARG A 17 -11.03 3.13 -2.02
C ARG A 17 -9.92 2.23 -1.49
N VAL A 18 -10.18 1.45 -0.43
CA VAL A 18 -9.21 0.48 0.09
C VAL A 18 -8.91 -0.60 -0.95
N GLY A 19 -9.94 -1.14 -1.62
CA GLY A 19 -9.77 -2.06 -2.74
C GLY A 19 -8.98 -1.43 -3.90
N LEU A 20 -9.22 -0.15 -4.21
CA LEU A 20 -8.45 0.59 -5.20
C LEU A 20 -6.97 0.69 -4.82
N LEU A 21 -6.63 0.96 -3.55
CA LEU A 21 -5.22 1.00 -3.11
C LEU A 21 -4.53 -0.36 -3.32
N ALA A 22 -5.21 -1.45 -3.00
CA ALA A 22 -4.69 -2.80 -3.21
C ALA A 22 -4.49 -3.10 -4.72
N LEU A 23 -5.42 -2.70 -5.57
CA LEU A 23 -5.30 -2.81 -7.03
C LEU A 23 -4.18 -1.92 -7.60
N LEU A 24 -4.04 -0.68 -7.11
CA LEU A 24 -2.95 0.21 -7.48
C LEU A 24 -1.60 -0.39 -7.11
N PHE A 25 -1.49 -1.02 -5.93
CA PHE A 25 -0.27 -1.71 -5.55
C PHE A 25 0.03 -2.87 -6.50
N TRP A 26 -0.94 -3.74 -6.76
CA TRP A 26 -0.79 -4.84 -7.72
C TRP A 26 -0.35 -4.33 -9.10
N GLY A 27 -0.92 -3.21 -9.57
CA GLY A 27 -0.56 -2.59 -10.84
C GLY A 27 0.86 -2.01 -10.88
N THR A 28 1.31 -1.39 -9.79
CA THR A 28 2.55 -0.59 -9.75
C THR A 28 3.77 -1.38 -9.28
N HIS A 29 3.61 -2.34 -8.37
CA HIS A 29 4.73 -3.05 -7.77
C HIS A 29 5.54 -3.89 -8.78
N PRO A 30 4.94 -4.68 -9.67
CA PRO A 30 5.68 -5.40 -10.72
C PRO A 30 6.45 -4.48 -11.68
N LEU A 31 5.92 -3.29 -11.98
CA LEU A 31 6.61 -2.29 -12.80
C LEU A 31 7.82 -1.70 -12.06
N TRP A 32 7.67 -1.45 -10.76
CA TRP A 32 8.79 -1.05 -9.91
C TRP A 32 9.87 -2.14 -9.86
N LEU A 33 9.50 -3.41 -9.68
CA LEU A 33 10.45 -4.53 -9.71
C LEU A 33 11.24 -4.58 -11.02
N MET A 34 10.57 -4.31 -12.15
CA MET A 34 11.22 -4.24 -13.45
C MET A 34 12.32 -3.18 -13.47
N GLY A 35 12.02 -1.96 -13.03
CA GLY A 35 13.00 -0.88 -12.94
C GLY A 35 14.13 -1.20 -11.96
N PHE A 36 13.77 -1.68 -10.77
CA PHE A 36 14.70 -2.01 -9.70
C PHE A 36 15.76 -3.05 -10.11
N TRP A 37 15.33 -4.13 -10.76
CA TRP A 37 16.26 -5.18 -11.21
C TRP A 37 17.10 -4.73 -12.41
N ARG A 38 16.53 -3.95 -13.35
CA ARG A 38 17.29 -3.36 -14.46
C ARG A 38 18.40 -2.45 -13.98
N LEU A 39 18.15 -1.62 -12.97
CA LEU A 39 19.15 -0.74 -12.37
C LEU A 39 20.30 -1.51 -11.69
N GLN A 40 20.08 -2.78 -11.33
CA GLN A 40 21.10 -3.68 -10.79
C GLN A 40 21.81 -4.52 -11.87
N GLY A 41 21.53 -4.27 -13.15
CA GLY A 41 22.15 -5.00 -14.26
C GLY A 41 21.44 -6.30 -14.63
N TYR A 42 20.26 -6.59 -14.09
CA TYR A 42 19.46 -7.75 -14.49
C TYR A 42 18.52 -7.39 -15.65
N PRO A 43 18.66 -7.98 -16.85
CA PRO A 43 17.83 -7.68 -18.00
C PRO A 43 16.44 -8.33 -17.86
N THR A 44 15.51 -7.62 -17.25
CA THR A 44 14.14 -8.12 -17.03
C THR A 44 13.35 -8.25 -18.32
N THR A 45 12.70 -9.40 -18.50
CA THR A 45 11.90 -9.76 -19.68
C THR A 45 10.40 -9.59 -19.45
N LEU A 46 9.60 -9.71 -20.51
CA LEU A 46 8.13 -9.78 -20.39
C LEU A 46 7.66 -11.02 -19.61
N SER A 47 8.42 -12.11 -19.65
CA SER A 47 8.12 -13.31 -18.86
C SER A 47 8.31 -13.08 -17.36
N ASP A 48 9.23 -12.22 -16.95
CA ASP A 48 9.42 -11.88 -15.54
C ASP A 48 8.24 -11.04 -15.04
N LEU A 49 7.78 -10.10 -15.88
CA LEU A 49 6.62 -9.28 -15.56
C LEU A 49 5.34 -10.12 -15.40
N SER A 50 5.10 -11.10 -16.28
CA SER A 50 3.93 -11.99 -16.14
C SER A 50 3.98 -12.81 -14.85
N ARG A 51 5.18 -13.27 -14.45
CA ARG A 51 5.39 -13.97 -13.18
C ARG A 51 5.15 -13.06 -11.97
N TRP A 52 5.56 -11.80 -12.02
CA TRP A 52 5.34 -10.86 -10.93
C TRP A 52 3.87 -10.42 -10.79
N TYR A 53 3.11 -10.39 -11.89
CA TYR A 53 1.66 -10.17 -11.84
C TYR A 53 0.86 -11.41 -11.42
N ALA A 54 1.42 -12.61 -11.58
CA ALA A 54 0.76 -13.84 -11.17
C ALA A 54 0.41 -13.80 -9.67
N LEU A 55 -0.76 -14.36 -9.35
CA LEU A 55 -1.22 -14.46 -7.96
C LEU A 55 -0.39 -15.54 -7.25
N GLY A 56 0.52 -15.09 -6.40
CA GLY A 56 1.31 -15.91 -5.50
C GLY A 56 1.62 -15.13 -4.22
N ALA A 57 2.16 -15.81 -3.20
CA ALA A 57 2.38 -15.22 -1.87
C ALA A 57 3.10 -13.86 -1.93
N PHE A 58 4.11 -13.71 -2.78
CA PHE A 58 4.87 -12.47 -2.96
C PHE A 58 4.05 -11.26 -3.42
N ASN A 59 2.91 -11.47 -4.10
CA ASN A 59 2.04 -10.39 -4.55
C ASN A 59 0.75 -10.32 -3.70
N THR A 60 0.18 -11.48 -3.34
CA THR A 60 -1.04 -11.55 -2.53
C THR A 60 -0.86 -10.99 -1.12
N LEU A 61 0.27 -11.22 -0.46
CA LEU A 61 0.46 -10.79 0.92
C LEU A 61 0.61 -9.26 1.04
N PRO A 62 1.37 -8.56 0.17
CA PRO A 62 1.32 -7.10 0.12
C PRO A 62 -0.06 -6.52 -0.22
N ILE A 63 -0.85 -7.17 -1.08
CA ILE A 63 -2.24 -6.76 -1.36
C ILE A 63 -3.10 -6.87 -0.10
N LEU A 64 -3.01 -7.98 0.63
CA LEU A 64 -3.71 -8.16 1.91
C LEU A 64 -3.25 -7.13 2.94
N ALA A 65 -1.95 -6.85 3.01
CA ALA A 65 -1.41 -5.79 3.86
C ALA A 65 -2.01 -4.42 3.49
N TRP A 66 -2.19 -4.12 2.20
CA TRP A 66 -2.89 -2.90 1.75
C TRP A 66 -4.37 -2.87 2.13
N LEU A 67 -5.08 -4.00 2.10
CA LEU A 67 -6.47 -4.04 2.54
C LEU A 67 -6.60 -3.70 4.03
N ILE A 68 -5.68 -4.23 4.86
CA ILE A 68 -5.68 -4.01 6.31
C ILE A 68 -5.17 -2.59 6.64
N ALA A 69 -3.95 -2.27 6.22
CA ALA A 69 -3.31 -0.99 6.53
C ALA A 69 -4.00 0.17 5.81
N GLY A 70 -4.47 -0.04 4.58
CA GLY A 70 -5.19 0.97 3.80
C GLY A 70 -6.50 1.38 4.45
N LEU A 71 -7.23 0.45 5.09
CA LEU A 71 -8.43 0.80 5.85
C LEU A 71 -8.10 1.75 7.00
N LEU A 72 -7.11 1.40 7.82
CA LEU A 72 -6.66 2.23 8.94
C LEU A 72 -6.15 3.59 8.47
N LEU A 73 -5.33 3.59 7.40
CA LEU A 73 -4.76 4.79 6.80
C LEU A 73 -5.85 5.74 6.30
N MET A 74 -6.84 5.23 5.56
CA MET A 74 -7.92 6.05 5.02
C MET A 74 -8.81 6.66 6.11
N VAL A 75 -9.06 5.90 7.19
CA VAL A 75 -9.80 6.43 8.36
C VAL A 75 -8.98 7.54 9.04
N MET A 76 -7.70 7.30 9.30
CA MET A 76 -6.79 8.29 9.91
C MET A 76 -6.72 9.57 9.07
N LEU A 77 -6.45 9.44 7.77
CA LEU A 77 -6.35 10.58 6.85
C LEU A 77 -7.67 11.35 6.80
N LYS A 78 -8.82 10.68 6.75
CA LYS A 78 -10.12 11.35 6.75
C LYS A 78 -10.34 12.19 8.02
N GLY A 79 -9.85 11.74 9.17
CA GLY A 79 -9.86 12.50 10.42
C GLY A 79 -8.94 13.73 10.42
N LEU A 80 -7.83 13.68 9.67
CA LEU A 80 -6.86 14.76 9.56
C LEU A 80 -7.15 15.76 8.42
N ASN A 81 -8.07 15.40 7.52
CA ASN A 81 -8.38 16.13 6.28
C ASN A 81 -8.75 17.60 6.50
N THR A 82 -9.41 17.93 7.62
CA THR A 82 -9.80 19.32 7.94
C THR A 82 -8.66 20.17 8.48
N ARG A 83 -7.53 19.55 8.86
CA ARG A 83 -6.41 20.21 9.55
C ARG A 83 -5.18 20.39 8.67
N LEU A 84 -5.02 19.56 7.64
CA LEU A 84 -3.79 19.49 6.87
C LEU A 84 -4.01 19.87 5.40
N SER A 85 -3.00 20.51 4.81
CA SER A 85 -3.02 20.79 3.38
C SER A 85 -2.87 19.50 2.56
N ARG A 86 -3.31 19.53 1.30
CA ARG A 86 -3.18 18.39 0.37
C ARG A 86 -1.74 17.86 0.26
N ARG A 87 -0.73 18.73 0.30
CA ARG A 87 0.68 18.31 0.26
C ARG A 87 1.04 17.45 1.48
N TRP A 88 0.65 17.88 2.68
CA TRP A 88 0.89 17.13 3.91
C TRP A 88 0.12 15.82 3.94
N MET A 89 -1.12 15.81 3.47
CA MET A 89 -1.93 14.59 3.33
C MET A 89 -1.25 13.56 2.42
N VAL A 90 -0.74 13.99 1.27
CA VAL A 90 0.02 13.13 0.35
C VAL A 90 1.30 12.61 1.00
N MET A 91 2.08 13.47 1.66
CA MET A 91 3.32 13.05 2.35
C MET A 91 3.05 12.07 3.50
N LEU A 92 2.04 12.34 4.33
CA LEU A 92 1.65 11.42 5.41
C LEU A 92 1.17 10.09 4.87
N GLY A 93 0.35 10.10 3.82
CA GLY A 93 -0.06 8.89 3.12
C GLY A 93 1.13 8.09 2.61
N ALA A 94 2.08 8.77 1.95
CA ALA A 94 3.29 8.17 1.40
C ALA A 94 4.16 7.52 2.48
N LEU A 95 4.48 8.26 3.55
CA LEU A 95 5.28 7.77 4.66
C LEU A 95 4.57 6.61 5.40
N SER A 96 3.27 6.74 5.64
CA SER A 96 2.50 5.67 6.30
C SER A 96 2.46 4.40 5.45
N GLY A 97 2.24 4.53 4.14
CA GLY A 97 2.30 3.40 3.20
C GLY A 97 3.66 2.71 3.21
N ALA A 98 4.75 3.49 3.11
CA ALA A 98 6.11 2.97 3.15
C ALA A 98 6.47 2.28 4.47
N CYS A 99 6.02 2.82 5.61
CA CYS A 99 6.38 2.31 6.93
C CYS A 99 5.50 1.15 7.40
N MET A 100 4.21 1.12 7.03
CA MET A 100 3.26 0.12 7.56
C MET A 100 3.17 -1.13 6.69
N VAL A 101 3.14 -0.97 5.36
CA VAL A 101 2.81 -2.07 4.45
C VAL A 101 3.92 -3.13 4.40
N PRO A 102 5.21 -2.78 4.25
CA PRO A 102 6.25 -3.81 4.15
C PRO A 102 6.38 -4.68 5.43
N PRO A 103 6.40 -4.11 6.65
CA PRO A 103 6.40 -4.94 7.87
C PRO A 103 5.16 -5.82 7.98
N LEU A 104 3.98 -5.30 7.63
CA LEU A 104 2.74 -6.08 7.68
C LEU A 104 2.74 -7.22 6.66
N ALA A 105 3.18 -6.96 5.43
CA ALA A 105 3.33 -7.98 4.39
C ALA A 105 4.32 -9.06 4.80
N TYR A 106 5.43 -8.68 5.46
CA TYR A 106 6.39 -9.63 5.99
C TYR A 106 5.80 -10.50 7.11
N VAL A 107 5.08 -9.91 8.07
CA VAL A 107 4.37 -10.66 9.12
C VAL A 107 3.40 -11.67 8.50
N LEU A 108 2.61 -11.24 7.51
CA LEU A 108 1.69 -12.12 6.79
C LEU A 108 2.43 -13.24 6.06
N LEU A 109 3.61 -12.98 5.50
CA LEU A 109 4.47 -13.99 4.88
C LEU A 109 4.98 -15.01 5.89
N LEU A 110 5.43 -14.57 7.06
CA LEU A 110 5.89 -15.48 8.11
C LEU A 110 4.75 -16.37 8.63
N MET A 111 3.55 -15.80 8.76
CA MET A 111 2.35 -16.56 9.11
C MET A 111 1.99 -17.57 8.03
N TYR A 112 1.97 -17.14 6.77
CA TYR A 112 1.70 -17.99 5.61
C TYR A 112 2.69 -19.16 5.50
N ALA A 113 3.98 -18.89 5.72
CA ALA A 113 5.04 -19.89 5.67
C ALA A 113 5.12 -20.77 6.93
N GLY A 114 4.26 -20.57 7.94
CA GLY A 114 4.26 -21.35 9.18
C GLY A 114 5.47 -21.11 10.10
N VAL A 115 6.36 -20.18 9.73
CA VAL A 115 7.62 -19.92 10.44
C VAL A 115 7.52 -18.80 11.48
N TRP A 116 6.34 -18.19 11.65
CA TRP A 116 6.11 -17.15 12.66
C TRP A 116 6.54 -17.53 14.09
N HIS A 117 6.49 -18.82 14.42
CA HIS A 117 6.89 -19.36 15.72
C HIS A 117 8.42 -19.46 15.87
N TYR A 118 9.15 -19.60 14.76
CA TYR A 118 10.61 -19.65 14.71
C TYR A 118 11.16 -18.22 14.60
N ARG A 119 11.02 -17.46 15.68
CA ARG A 119 11.46 -16.06 15.78
C ARG A 119 12.98 -15.91 15.93
N ALA A 120 13.73 -16.50 15.01
CA ALA A 120 15.16 -16.22 14.86
C ALA A 120 15.33 -14.84 14.21
N TRP A 121 15.01 -13.79 14.97
CA TRP A 121 14.97 -12.41 14.48
C TRP A 121 16.28 -11.99 13.83
N ASP A 122 17.40 -12.50 14.32
CA ASP A 122 18.74 -12.19 13.82
C ASP A 122 18.94 -12.68 12.37
N ALA A 123 18.35 -13.82 12.01
CA ALA A 123 18.36 -14.36 10.66
C ALA A 123 17.28 -13.71 9.76
N MET A 124 16.17 -13.28 10.36
CA MET A 124 15.01 -12.71 9.68
C MET A 124 15.18 -11.23 9.32
N LEU A 125 15.86 -10.45 10.17
CA LEU A 125 15.97 -8.99 10.03
C LEU A 125 16.65 -8.56 8.73
N PRO A 126 17.74 -9.19 8.25
CA PRO A 126 18.34 -8.85 6.96
C PRO A 126 17.40 -9.12 5.79
N THR A 127 16.64 -10.21 5.83
CA THR A 127 15.64 -10.54 4.80
C THR A 127 14.47 -9.56 4.84
N LEU A 128 14.01 -9.18 6.03
CA LEU A 128 13.00 -8.15 6.22
C LEU A 128 13.47 -6.80 5.68
N LEU A 129 14.71 -6.39 5.95
CA LEU A 129 15.28 -5.15 5.43
C LEU A 129 15.33 -5.14 3.90
N HIS A 130 15.79 -6.24 3.27
CA HIS A 130 15.77 -6.35 1.82
C HIS A 130 14.35 -6.29 1.25
N ALA A 131 13.42 -7.06 1.82
CA ALA A 131 12.01 -7.03 1.41
C ALA A 131 11.41 -5.63 1.60
N TYR A 132 11.79 -4.92 2.67
CA TYR A 132 11.37 -3.56 2.95
C TYR A 132 11.81 -2.61 1.84
N PHE A 133 13.09 -2.61 1.45
CA PHE A 133 13.58 -1.75 0.37
C PHE A 133 12.94 -2.06 -0.99
N ILE A 134 12.54 -3.31 -1.22
CA ILE A 134 11.83 -3.71 -2.43
C ILE A 134 10.37 -3.22 -2.42
N LEU A 135 9.67 -3.32 -1.28
CA LEU A 135 8.24 -3.00 -1.17
C LEU A 135 7.96 -1.52 -0.90
N ALA A 136 8.86 -0.84 -0.20
CA ALA A 136 8.64 0.52 0.29
C ALA A 136 8.39 1.53 -0.83
N PRO A 137 9.11 1.55 -1.97
CA PRO A 137 8.87 2.54 -3.03
C PRO A 137 7.47 2.46 -3.65
N SER A 138 7.01 1.26 -4.00
CA SER A 138 5.64 1.05 -4.47
C SER A 138 4.60 1.38 -3.41
N SER A 139 4.87 1.03 -2.15
CA SER A 139 3.94 1.31 -1.05
C SER A 139 3.87 2.81 -0.74
N MET A 140 4.97 3.53 -0.90
CA MET A 140 5.04 4.99 -0.79
C MET A 140 4.18 5.65 -1.87
N LEU A 141 4.24 5.17 -3.11
CA LEU A 141 3.45 5.69 -4.21
C LEU A 141 1.95 5.47 -4.00
N VAL A 142 1.55 4.26 -3.60
CA VAL A 142 0.15 3.95 -3.30
C VAL A 142 -0.34 4.72 -2.07
N GLY A 143 0.51 4.89 -1.06
CA GLY A 143 0.23 5.73 0.10
C GLY A 143 0.03 7.21 -0.26
N ALA A 144 0.85 7.74 -1.17
CA ALA A 144 0.68 9.09 -1.71
C ALA A 144 -0.69 9.24 -2.39
N CYS A 145 -1.13 8.23 -3.16
CA CYS A 145 -2.47 8.17 -3.74
C CYS A 145 -3.57 8.15 -2.66
N ALA A 146 -3.40 7.41 -1.56
CA ALA A 146 -4.34 7.42 -0.44
C ALA A 146 -4.49 8.82 0.18
N GLY A 147 -3.36 9.50 0.39
CA GLY A 147 -3.32 10.90 0.84
C GLY A 147 -4.03 11.85 -0.12
N TRP A 148 -3.82 11.67 -1.42
CA TRP A 148 -4.48 12.44 -2.46
C TRP A 148 -6.01 12.22 -2.47
N LEU A 149 -6.46 10.96 -2.46
CA LEU A 149 -7.89 10.59 -2.44
C LEU A 149 -8.64 11.08 -1.19
N SER A 150 -7.90 11.29 -0.11
CA SER A 150 -8.42 11.74 1.19
C SER A 150 -8.33 13.24 1.38
N SER A 151 -7.61 13.96 0.51
CA SER A 151 -7.43 15.41 0.61
C SER A 151 -8.71 16.19 0.30
N PRO A 152 -8.84 17.44 0.78
CA PRO A 152 -10.00 18.26 0.45
C PRO A 152 -9.96 18.55 -1.05
N ARG A 153 -11.10 18.41 -1.73
CA ARG A 153 -11.23 18.99 -3.07
C ARG A 153 -11.20 20.50 -2.86
N THR A 154 -10.15 21.16 -3.33
CA THR A 154 -10.14 22.62 -3.44
C THR A 154 -11.35 23.00 -4.29
N ALA A 155 -12.34 23.65 -3.68
CA ALA A 155 -13.34 24.38 -4.45
C ALA A 155 -12.57 25.35 -5.36
N PRO A 156 -13.02 25.58 -6.62
CA PRO A 156 -12.47 26.67 -7.41
C PRO A 156 -12.58 27.94 -6.56
N ARG A 157 -11.47 28.63 -6.35
CA ARG A 157 -11.51 29.99 -5.82
C ARG A 157 -12.34 30.77 -6.83
N ALA A 158 -13.56 31.15 -6.46
CA ALA A 158 -14.31 32.13 -7.21
C ALA A 158 -13.45 33.41 -7.19
N CYS A 159 -12.89 33.74 -8.36
CA CYS A 159 -12.38 35.07 -8.64
C CYS A 159 -13.58 35.95 -9.02
#